data_AF-A0A6B2G3K5-F1
#
_entry.id   AF-A0A6B2G3K5-F1
#
_cell.length_a   1.000
_cell.length_b   1.000
_cell.length_c   1.000
_cell.angle_alpha   90.00
_cell.angle_beta   90.00
_cell.angle_gamma   90.00
#
_symmetry.space_group_name_H-M   'P 1'
#
loop_
_entity.id
_entity.type
_entity.pdbx_description
1 polymer ?
#
loop_
_entity_poly.entity_id
_entity_poly.type
_entity_poly.pdbx_seq_one_letter_code
_entity_poly.pdbx_strand_id
1 'polypeptide(L)'
;IFLRFTNSWEIIYFCVFGFIGTCLNSILYQKVIDFVSGSFVVVLGQLIPIFNLSFTYIFKLDRINSIRDVKAIMQIIGVFTSCTCALTIIIIGYRTPTKAVTKNDWVYASLIGISNNILYSIYHILQAKLFYRNQNSHHKDKPFTINAYCTICGTFFYCFFAIPYCIFQKEVITSSLTLISLLPILYSSILLTAFCYSLLTWCNRKSSPVLLGTSFSVQVVISLTLLRIFTDEKMHLSQYFCCVGVVLGMLIVVLAPSFQKTQTTKI
;
A
#
# COMPACT_ATOMS: atom_id res chain seq x y z
N ILE A 1 12.39 2.37 27.10
CA ILE A 1 11.33 2.41 26.06
C ILE A 1 10.02 2.69 26.78
N PHE A 2 9.86 3.92 27.25
CA PHE A 2 8.73 4.34 28.08
C PHE A 2 7.86 5.32 27.29
N LEU A 3 6.55 5.13 27.37
CA LEU A 3 5.49 5.94 26.75
C LEU A 3 5.52 7.37 27.29
N ARG A 4 6.46 8.21 26.83
CA ARG A 4 6.43 9.64 27.12
C ARG A 4 5.52 10.31 26.09
N PHE A 5 4.20 10.14 26.25
CA PHE A 5 3.24 10.97 25.54
C PHE A 5 3.40 12.39 26.05
N THR A 6 3.71 13.30 25.14
CA THR A 6 3.96 14.70 25.50
C THR A 6 2.65 15.44 25.68
N ASN A 7 1.59 15.03 24.97
CA ASN A 7 0.25 15.64 25.03
C ASN A 7 -0.86 14.61 24.77
N SER A 8 -2.01 14.74 25.45
CA SER A 8 -3.18 13.85 25.29
C SER A 8 -3.72 13.80 23.84
N TRP A 9 -3.52 14.86 23.07
CA TRP A 9 -3.91 14.95 21.66
C TRP A 9 -3.16 13.96 20.76
N GLU A 10 -1.93 13.57 21.12
CA GLU A 10 -1.13 12.62 20.35
C GLU A 10 -1.76 11.23 20.30
N ILE A 11 -2.38 10.81 21.41
CA ILE A 11 -3.09 9.53 21.52
C ILE A 11 -4.29 9.52 20.57
N ILE A 12 -5.04 10.62 20.51
CA ILE A 12 -6.19 10.75 19.59
C ILE A 12 -5.72 10.61 18.15
N TYR A 13 -4.60 11.25 17.77
CA TYR A 13 -4.04 11.08 16.43
C TYR A 13 -3.66 9.62 16.14
N PHE A 14 -2.96 8.94 17.05
CA PHE A 14 -2.58 7.53 16.83
C PHE A 14 -3.80 6.62 16.71
N CYS A 15 -4.85 6.87 17.50
CA CYS A 15 -6.11 6.16 17.40
C CYS A 15 -6.80 6.38 16.05
N VAL A 16 -6.91 7.63 15.58
CA VAL A 16 -7.55 7.96 14.29
C VAL A 16 -6.75 7.38 13.11
N PHE A 17 -5.43 7.56 13.10
CA PHE A 17 -4.57 7.01 12.04
C PHE A 17 -4.54 5.49 12.05
N GLY A 18 -4.52 4.86 13.24
CA GLY A 18 -4.62 3.42 13.40
C GLY A 18 -5.95 2.86 12.91
N PHE A 19 -7.05 3.54 13.26
CA PHE A 19 -8.37 3.17 12.79
C PHE A 19 -8.48 3.24 11.27
N ILE A 20 -8.04 4.34 10.64
CA ILE A 20 -8.11 4.52 9.18
C ILE A 20 -7.17 3.54 8.45
N GLY A 21 -5.89 3.54 8.81
CA GLY A 21 -4.85 2.86 8.02
C GLY A 21 -4.71 1.37 8.30
N THR A 22 -5.08 0.90 9.49
CA THR A 22 -4.94 -0.50 9.88
C THR A 22 -6.31 -1.18 9.96
N CYS A 23 -7.23 -0.67 10.78
CA CYS A 23 -8.53 -1.31 10.99
C CYS A 23 -9.42 -1.26 9.74
N LEU A 24 -9.81 -0.05 9.32
CA LEU A 24 -10.74 0.17 8.22
C LEU A 24 -10.16 -0.35 6.91
N ASN A 25 -8.88 -0.10 6.63
CA ASN A 25 -8.19 -0.64 5.47
C ASN A 25 -8.23 -2.18 5.42
N SER A 26 -7.96 -2.87 6.53
CA SER A 26 -7.97 -4.35 6.54
C SER A 26 -9.39 -4.91 6.36
N ILE A 27 -10.41 -4.28 6.96
CA ILE A 27 -11.81 -4.71 6.84
C ILE A 27 -12.31 -4.50 5.41
N LEU A 28 -12.09 -3.32 4.81
CA LEU A 28 -12.55 -3.03 3.46
C LEU A 28 -11.82 -3.92 2.44
N TYR A 29 -10.51 -4.11 2.60
CA TYR A 29 -9.72 -5.02 1.75
C TYR A 29 -10.31 -6.44 1.76
N GLN A 30 -10.60 -6.98 2.96
CA GLN A 30 -11.19 -8.32 3.09
C GLN A 30 -12.59 -8.39 2.46
N LYS A 31 -13.42 -7.35 2.63
CA LYS A 31 -14.76 -7.30 2.02
C LYS A 31 -14.73 -7.37 0.50
N VAL A 32 -13.75 -6.73 -0.16
CA VAL A 32 -13.63 -6.83 -1.63
C VAL A 32 -13.30 -8.26 -2.07
N ILE A 33 -12.47 -8.97 -1.30
CA ILE A 33 -12.17 -10.39 -1.56
C ILE A 33 -13.43 -11.23 -1.44
N ASP A 34 -14.23 -10.99 -0.40
CA ASP A 34 -15.46 -11.74 -0.15
C ASP A 34 -16.49 -11.58 -1.28
N PHE A 35 -16.61 -10.37 -1.84
CA PHE A 35 -17.54 -10.08 -2.95
C PHE A 35 -17.08 -10.61 -4.31
N VAL A 36 -15.78 -10.56 -4.61
CA VAL A 36 -15.26 -10.86 -5.96
C VAL A 36 -14.11 -11.86 -5.92
N SER A 37 -12.88 -11.39 -5.69
CA SER A 37 -11.68 -12.23 -5.65
C SER A 37 -10.45 -11.44 -5.19
N GLY A 38 -9.43 -12.14 -4.71
CA GLY A 38 -8.13 -11.54 -4.39
C GLY A 38 -7.45 -10.88 -5.60
N SER A 39 -7.55 -11.50 -6.78
CA SER A 39 -6.99 -10.95 -8.02
C SER A 39 -7.58 -9.58 -8.35
N PHE A 40 -8.88 -9.39 -8.09
CA PHE A 40 -9.54 -8.10 -8.32
C PHE A 40 -9.01 -7.00 -7.39
N VAL A 41 -8.72 -7.34 -6.13
CA VAL A 41 -8.13 -6.37 -5.20
C VAL A 41 -6.74 -5.93 -5.66
N VAL A 42 -5.93 -6.85 -6.19
CA VAL A 42 -4.60 -6.53 -6.72
C VAL A 42 -4.68 -5.60 -7.94
N VAL A 43 -5.69 -5.76 -8.80
CA VAL A 43 -5.98 -4.82 -9.90
C VAL A 43 -6.27 -3.42 -9.33
N LEU A 44 -7.19 -3.32 -8.37
CA LEU A 44 -7.53 -2.03 -7.76
C LEU A 44 -6.35 -1.41 -6.98
N GLY A 45 -5.46 -2.24 -6.43
CA GLY A 45 -4.24 -1.80 -5.75
C GLY A 45 -3.30 -0.95 -6.60
N GLN A 46 -3.38 -1.04 -7.93
CA GLN A 46 -2.61 -0.18 -8.84
C GLN A 46 -3.08 1.29 -8.83
N LEU A 47 -4.18 1.60 -8.16
CA LEU A 47 -4.62 2.98 -7.92
C LEU A 47 -3.85 3.68 -6.78
N ILE A 48 -3.23 2.92 -5.86
CA ILE A 48 -2.45 3.48 -4.74
C ILE A 48 -1.38 4.47 -5.22
N PRO A 49 -0.47 4.12 -6.16
CA PRO A 49 0.51 5.07 -6.69
C PRO A 49 -0.12 6.35 -7.30
N ILE A 50 -1.28 6.23 -7.95
CA ILE A 50 -1.97 7.36 -8.58
C ILE A 50 -2.52 8.31 -7.52
N PHE A 51 -3.17 7.77 -6.48
CA PHE A 51 -3.63 8.56 -5.35
C PHE A 51 -2.47 9.16 -4.54
N ASN A 52 -1.39 8.41 -4.31
CA ASN A 52 -0.18 8.93 -3.66
C ASN A 52 0.43 10.11 -4.41
N LEU A 53 0.51 10.02 -5.75
CA LEU A 53 0.96 11.12 -6.60
C LEU A 53 0.05 12.34 -6.43
N SER A 54 -1.26 12.12 -6.50
CA SER A 54 -2.28 13.17 -6.39
C SER A 54 -2.20 13.89 -5.04
N PHE A 55 -2.17 13.15 -3.93
CA PHE A 55 -2.06 13.73 -2.60
C PHE A 55 -0.70 14.36 -2.32
N THR A 56 0.38 13.85 -2.92
CA THR A 56 1.71 14.48 -2.81
C THR A 56 1.68 15.89 -3.38
N TYR A 57 1.00 16.12 -4.51
CA TYR A 57 0.83 17.45 -5.08
C TYR A 57 -0.13 18.32 -4.28
N ILE A 58 -1.29 17.80 -3.88
CA ILE A 58 -2.28 18.53 -3.07
C ILE A 58 -1.66 19.05 -1.78
N PHE A 59 -0.90 18.20 -1.09
CA PHE A 59 -0.27 18.54 0.18
C PHE A 59 1.12 19.19 0.05
N LYS A 60 1.60 19.40 -1.19
CA LYS A 60 2.91 19.99 -1.50
C LYS A 60 4.07 19.34 -0.74
N LEU A 61 4.05 18.01 -0.65
CA LEU A 61 5.04 17.27 0.12
C LEU A 61 6.39 17.23 -0.57
N ASP A 62 6.40 17.22 -1.89
CA ASP A 62 7.60 17.39 -2.69
C ASP A 62 7.77 18.86 -3.07
N ARG A 63 9.02 19.36 -3.07
CA ARG A 63 9.39 20.72 -3.52
C ARG A 63 9.23 20.87 -5.04
N ILE A 64 8.01 20.78 -5.50
CA ILE A 64 7.63 20.96 -6.89
C ILE A 64 6.84 22.25 -6.92
N ASN A 65 7.39 23.25 -7.60
CA ASN A 65 6.80 24.59 -7.66
C ASN A 65 5.69 24.63 -8.72
N SER A 66 5.81 23.78 -9.76
CA SER A 66 4.83 23.68 -10.84
C SER A 66 4.72 22.24 -11.37
N ILE A 67 3.52 21.88 -11.85
CA ILE A 67 3.27 20.61 -12.57
C ILE A 67 4.12 20.52 -13.85
N ARG A 68 4.60 21.67 -14.36
CA ARG A 68 5.49 21.74 -15.52
C ARG A 68 6.96 21.49 -15.18
N ASP A 69 7.31 21.34 -13.91
CA ASP A 69 8.67 21.00 -13.51
C ASP A 69 9.03 19.62 -14.08
N VAL A 70 10.25 19.48 -14.60
CA VAL A 70 10.74 18.23 -15.20
C VAL A 70 10.62 17.05 -14.23
N LYS A 71 10.82 17.30 -12.92
CA LYS A 71 10.59 16.30 -11.88
C LYS A 71 9.13 15.83 -11.85
N ALA A 72 8.17 16.76 -11.90
CA ALA A 72 6.75 16.41 -11.87
C ALA A 72 6.33 15.62 -13.10
N ILE A 73 6.77 16.05 -14.29
CA ILE A 73 6.50 15.36 -15.55
C ILE A 73 7.03 13.94 -15.51
N MET A 74 8.29 13.74 -15.08
CA MET A 74 8.86 12.39 -14.94
C MET A 74 8.11 11.53 -13.92
N GLN A 75 7.71 12.09 -12.78
CA GLN A 75 6.91 11.37 -11.80
C GLN A 75 5.57 10.91 -12.38
N ILE A 76 4.86 11.79 -13.09
CA ILE A 76 3.59 11.46 -13.74
C ILE A 76 3.79 10.36 -14.78
N ILE A 77 4.71 10.55 -15.74
CA ILE A 77 4.95 9.57 -16.82
C ILE A 77 5.38 8.22 -16.24
N GLY A 78 6.30 8.21 -15.28
CA GLY A 78 6.80 6.99 -14.66
C GLY A 78 5.71 6.22 -13.89
N VAL A 79 4.89 6.92 -13.11
CA VAL A 79 3.76 6.33 -12.39
C VAL A 79 2.76 5.72 -13.37
N PHE A 80 2.26 6.48 -14.34
CA PHE A 80 1.28 5.98 -15.30
C PHE A 80 1.80 4.78 -16.10
N THR A 81 3.05 4.85 -16.59
CA THR A 81 3.68 3.74 -17.31
C THR A 81 3.74 2.48 -16.43
N SER A 82 4.20 2.62 -15.18
CA SER A 82 4.30 1.48 -14.25
C SER A 82 2.94 0.88 -13.90
N CYS A 83 1.93 1.70 -13.63
CA CYS A 83 0.59 1.25 -13.27
C CYS A 83 -0.08 0.54 -14.45
N THR A 84 -0.01 1.12 -15.65
CA THR A 84 -0.60 0.51 -16.85
C THR A 84 0.03 -0.84 -17.13
N CYS A 85 1.35 -0.96 -17.12
CA CYS A 85 2.02 -2.24 -17.32
C CYS A 85 1.69 -3.27 -16.22
N ALA A 86 1.66 -2.84 -14.95
CA ALA A 86 1.29 -3.72 -13.84
C ALA A 86 -0.16 -4.21 -13.96
N LEU A 87 -1.10 -3.33 -14.33
CA LEU A 87 -2.49 -3.68 -14.61
C LEU A 87 -2.59 -4.71 -15.74
N THR A 88 -1.88 -4.49 -16.86
CA THR A 88 -1.87 -5.42 -17.99
C THR A 88 -1.35 -6.80 -17.56
N ILE A 89 -0.30 -6.87 -16.74
CA ILE A 89 0.21 -8.14 -16.20
C ILE A 89 -0.89 -8.90 -15.44
N ILE A 90 -1.57 -8.21 -14.53
CA ILE A 90 -2.59 -8.81 -13.68
C ILE A 90 -3.80 -9.25 -14.51
N ILE A 91 -4.23 -8.44 -15.48
CA ILE A 91 -5.38 -8.74 -16.36
C ILE A 91 -5.09 -9.97 -17.22
N ILE A 92 -3.88 -10.08 -17.79
CA ILE A 92 -3.49 -11.26 -18.57
C ILE A 92 -3.47 -12.52 -17.69
N GLY A 93 -3.01 -12.39 -16.45
CA GLY A 93 -3.00 -13.49 -15.47
C GLY A 93 -4.34 -13.70 -14.76
N TYR A 94 -5.38 -12.92 -15.08
CA TYR A 94 -6.62 -12.93 -14.34
C TYR A 94 -7.40 -14.22 -14.62
N ARG A 95 -7.46 -15.10 -13.63
CA ARG A 95 -8.37 -16.25 -13.64
C ARG A 95 -9.74 -15.79 -13.17
N THR A 96 -10.78 -16.15 -13.91
CA THR A 96 -12.17 -15.84 -13.57
C THR A 96 -12.49 -16.28 -12.15
N PRO A 97 -13.28 -15.48 -11.39
CA PRO A 97 -13.65 -15.84 -10.03
C PRO A 97 -14.41 -17.18 -10.02
N THR A 98 -14.09 -18.02 -9.03
CA THR A 98 -14.70 -19.35 -8.85
C THR A 98 -16.15 -19.29 -8.39
N LYS A 99 -16.60 -18.13 -7.91
CA LYS A 99 -18.00 -17.88 -7.52
C LYS A 99 -18.74 -17.16 -8.64
N ALA A 100 -20.03 -17.47 -8.83
CA ALA A 100 -20.91 -16.71 -9.70
C ALA A 100 -21.12 -15.32 -9.09
N VAL A 101 -20.36 -14.32 -9.57
CA VAL A 101 -20.44 -12.94 -9.09
C VAL A 101 -21.52 -12.18 -9.86
N THR A 102 -22.45 -11.55 -9.16
CA THR A 102 -23.50 -10.75 -9.81
C THR A 102 -22.96 -9.39 -10.24
N LYS A 103 -23.62 -8.72 -11.19
CA LYS A 103 -23.26 -7.36 -11.62
C LYS A 103 -23.20 -6.37 -10.44
N ASN A 104 -24.11 -6.50 -9.49
CA ASN A 104 -24.18 -5.61 -8.32
C ASN A 104 -22.97 -5.82 -7.40
N ASP A 105 -22.54 -7.07 -7.19
CA ASP A 105 -21.37 -7.37 -6.37
C ASP A 105 -20.10 -6.74 -6.93
N TRP A 106 -19.92 -6.76 -8.26
CA TRP A 106 -18.81 -6.07 -8.92
C TRP A 106 -18.80 -4.56 -8.65
N VAL A 107 -19.96 -3.91 -8.69
CA VAL A 107 -20.08 -2.47 -8.44
C VAL A 107 -19.77 -2.16 -6.98
N TYR A 108 -20.35 -2.88 -6.04
CA TYR A 108 -20.10 -2.68 -4.61
C TYR A 108 -18.63 -2.94 -4.25
N ALA A 109 -18.05 -4.02 -4.76
CA ALA A 109 -16.64 -4.34 -4.56
C ALA A 109 -15.71 -3.27 -5.16
N SER A 110 -16.04 -2.72 -6.32
CA SER A 110 -15.27 -1.64 -6.94
C SER A 110 -15.30 -0.38 -6.08
N LEU A 111 -16.47 0.04 -5.60
CA LEU A 111 -16.61 1.23 -4.76
C LEU A 111 -15.87 1.08 -3.43
N ILE A 112 -16.02 -0.07 -2.77
CA ILE A 112 -15.32 -0.40 -1.53
C ILE A 112 -13.80 -0.43 -1.77
N GLY A 113 -13.35 -1.07 -2.84
CA GLY A 113 -11.93 -1.19 -3.16
C GLY A 113 -11.29 0.15 -3.53
N ILE A 114 -11.96 1.00 -4.30
CA ILE A 114 -11.47 2.36 -4.58
C ILE A 114 -11.37 3.16 -3.26
N SER A 115 -12.39 3.09 -2.41
CA SER A 115 -12.39 3.76 -1.10
C SER A 115 -11.23 3.28 -0.22
N ASN A 116 -10.96 1.97 -0.22
CA ASN A 116 -9.84 1.37 0.49
C ASN A 116 -8.49 1.96 0.03
N ASN A 117 -8.27 2.01 -1.29
CA ASN A 117 -7.02 2.53 -1.85
C ASN A 117 -6.83 4.03 -1.57
N ILE A 118 -7.91 4.81 -1.55
CA ILE A 118 -7.88 6.23 -1.14
C ILE A 118 -7.46 6.34 0.32
N LEU A 119 -8.10 5.60 1.24
CA LEU A 119 -7.79 5.64 2.67
C LEU A 119 -6.35 5.22 2.95
N TYR A 120 -5.87 4.16 2.30
CA TYR A 120 -4.50 3.69 2.44
C TYR A 120 -3.48 4.74 1.96
N SER A 121 -3.76 5.39 0.83
CA SER A 121 -2.91 6.45 0.29
C SER A 121 -2.89 7.69 1.19
N ILE A 122 -4.06 8.12 1.67
CA ILE A 122 -4.19 9.23 2.63
C ILE A 122 -3.42 8.94 3.90
N TYR A 123 -3.53 7.73 4.45
CA TYR A 123 -2.82 7.32 5.66
C TYR A 123 -1.31 7.50 5.53
N HIS A 124 -0.70 6.98 4.47
CA HIS A 124 0.76 7.08 4.26
C HIS A 124 1.20 8.52 4.01
N ILE A 125 0.44 9.26 3.21
CA ILE A 125 0.76 10.64 2.84
C ILE A 125 0.64 11.59 4.04
N LEU A 126 -0.42 11.46 4.83
CA LEU A 126 -0.61 12.28 6.01
C LEU A 126 0.41 11.93 7.10
N GLN A 127 0.80 10.66 7.26
CA GLN A 127 1.91 10.31 8.15
C GLN A 127 3.22 10.99 7.74
N ALA A 128 3.55 10.96 6.44
CA ALA A 128 4.73 11.63 5.92
C ALA A 128 4.69 13.14 6.21
N LYS A 129 3.52 13.76 6.00
CA LYS A 129 3.30 15.20 6.20
C LYS A 129 3.43 15.61 7.67
N LEU A 130 2.62 15.00 8.54
CA LEU A 130 2.43 15.47 9.90
C LEU A 130 3.59 15.13 10.81
N PHE A 131 4.23 13.98 10.58
CA PHE A 131 5.23 13.45 11.50
C PHE A 131 6.64 13.46 10.92
N TYR A 132 6.85 12.97 9.70
CA TYR A 132 8.21 12.74 9.19
C TYR A 132 8.84 13.97 8.54
N ARG A 133 8.04 14.82 7.88
CA ARG A 133 8.50 16.01 7.15
C ARG A 133 8.21 17.33 7.86
N ASN A 134 7.40 17.31 8.91
CA ASN A 134 7.12 18.50 9.72
C ASN A 134 8.33 18.84 10.62
N GLN A 135 8.85 20.06 10.51
CA GLN A 135 9.99 20.52 11.31
C GLN A 135 9.65 20.65 12.81
N ASN A 136 8.38 20.92 13.13
CA ASN A 136 7.92 21.15 14.50
C ASN A 136 7.50 19.86 15.23
N SER A 137 7.60 18.69 14.58
CA SER A 137 7.19 17.43 15.20
C SER A 137 8.30 16.82 16.04
N HIS A 138 8.03 16.62 17.33
CA HIS A 138 8.93 15.92 18.26
C HIS A 138 9.21 14.46 17.85
N HIS A 139 8.35 13.88 17.00
CA HIS A 139 8.42 12.47 16.61
C HIS A 139 9.13 12.22 15.27
N LYS A 140 9.68 13.25 14.64
CA LYS A 140 10.39 13.18 13.35
C LYS A 140 11.49 12.11 13.30
N ASP A 141 12.22 11.96 14.40
CA ASP A 141 13.34 11.02 14.47
C ASP A 141 12.95 9.60 14.89
N LYS A 142 11.68 9.40 15.24
CA LYS A 142 11.13 8.13 15.74
C LYS A 142 9.98 7.61 14.87
N PRO A 143 10.20 7.39 13.56
CA PRO A 143 9.12 7.01 12.64
C PRO A 143 8.53 5.63 12.97
N PHE A 144 9.39 4.67 13.36
CA PHE A 144 8.96 3.33 13.76
C PHE A 144 8.04 3.34 14.97
N THR A 145 8.29 4.24 15.92
CA THR A 145 7.48 4.38 17.13
C THR A 145 6.07 4.88 16.80
N ILE A 146 5.95 5.85 15.90
CA ILE A 146 4.64 6.34 15.44
C ILE A 146 3.88 5.24 14.73
N ASN A 147 4.53 4.55 13.78
CA ASN A 147 3.88 3.47 13.05
C ASN A 147 3.44 2.35 14.00
N ALA A 148 4.28 1.97 14.96
CA ALA A 148 3.92 0.99 15.99
C ALA A 148 2.69 1.40 16.81
N TYR A 149 2.62 2.66 17.28
CA TYR A 149 1.44 3.13 18.02
C TYR A 149 0.17 3.13 17.17
N CYS A 150 0.25 3.63 15.93
CA CYS A 150 -0.88 3.58 14.99
C CYS A 150 -1.33 2.14 14.75
N THR A 151 -0.41 1.20 14.50
CA THR A 151 -0.75 -0.20 14.26
C THR A 151 -1.36 -0.84 15.50
N ILE A 152 -0.81 -0.62 16.70
CA ILE A 152 -1.37 -1.16 17.96
C ILE A 152 -2.81 -0.65 18.17
N CYS A 153 -3.04 0.66 18.06
CA CYS A 153 -4.39 1.23 18.19
C CYS A 153 -5.34 0.67 17.13
N GLY A 154 -4.87 0.56 15.88
CA GLY A 154 -5.64 0.00 14.78
C GLY A 154 -5.99 -1.47 14.96
N THR A 155 -5.05 -2.30 15.42
CA THR A 155 -5.27 -3.71 15.75
C THR A 155 -6.27 -3.85 16.90
N PHE A 156 -6.20 -2.98 17.91
CA PHE A 156 -7.19 -2.97 18.99
C PHE A 156 -8.62 -2.75 18.45
N PHE A 157 -8.82 -1.74 17.59
CA PHE A 157 -10.12 -1.53 16.93
C PHE A 157 -10.52 -2.70 16.03
N TYR A 158 -9.58 -3.28 15.29
CA TYR A 158 -9.86 -4.43 14.44
C TYR A 158 -10.35 -5.63 15.27
N CYS A 159 -9.68 -5.96 16.38
CA CYS A 159 -10.10 -7.01 17.30
C CYS A 159 -11.49 -6.74 17.88
N PHE A 160 -11.82 -5.48 18.17
CA PHE A 160 -13.14 -5.08 18.66
C PHE A 160 -14.28 -5.44 17.69
N PHE A 161 -14.03 -5.36 16.38
CA PHE A 161 -15.01 -5.79 15.36
C PHE A 161 -14.91 -7.29 15.01
N ALA A 162 -13.70 -7.83 14.96
CA ALA A 162 -13.44 -9.19 14.52
C ALA A 162 -13.87 -10.24 15.56
N ILE A 163 -13.60 -10.01 16.85
CA ILE A 163 -13.92 -10.98 17.91
C ILE A 163 -15.43 -11.26 18.00
N PRO A 164 -16.33 -10.25 18.06
CA PRO A 164 -17.77 -10.51 18.04
C PRO A 164 -18.19 -11.26 16.78
N TYR A 165 -17.70 -10.84 15.61
CA TYR A 165 -18.00 -11.50 14.34
C TYR A 165 -17.64 -12.99 14.35
N CYS A 166 -16.46 -13.34 14.86
CA CYS A 166 -16.00 -14.70 15.03
C CYS A 166 -16.85 -15.52 16.03
N ILE A 167 -17.32 -14.91 17.12
CA ILE A 167 -18.18 -15.58 18.10
C ILE A 167 -19.55 -15.91 17.50
N PHE A 168 -20.10 -15.00 16.68
CA PHE A 168 -21.39 -15.21 16.02
C PHE A 168 -21.30 -16.19 14.84
N GLN A 169 -20.16 -16.27 14.14
CA GLN A 169 -19.89 -17.30 13.12
C GLN A 169 -19.17 -18.51 13.73
N LYS A 170 -19.94 -19.31 14.47
CA LYS A 170 -19.50 -20.49 15.22
C LYS A 170 -18.78 -21.59 14.40
N GLU A 171 -18.77 -21.52 13.08
CA GLU A 171 -18.28 -22.57 12.18
C GLU A 171 -16.80 -22.46 11.75
N VAL A 172 -16.14 -21.30 11.96
CA VAL A 172 -14.81 -21.05 11.35
C VAL A 172 -13.64 -21.51 12.22
N ILE A 173 -13.79 -21.53 13.56
CA ILE A 173 -12.65 -21.73 14.47
C ILE A 173 -12.44 -23.22 14.82
N THR A 174 -13.46 -24.04 14.74
CA THR A 174 -13.50 -25.35 15.42
C THR A 174 -13.01 -26.53 14.59
N SER A 175 -12.88 -26.41 13.27
CA SER A 175 -12.72 -27.60 12.41
C SER A 175 -11.37 -27.74 11.69
N SER A 176 -10.47 -26.73 11.70
CA SER A 176 -9.28 -26.74 10.83
C SER A 176 -7.97 -26.17 11.40
N LEU A 177 -7.95 -25.64 12.63
CA LEU A 177 -6.73 -25.03 13.17
C LEU A 177 -5.77 -26.07 13.75
N THR A 178 -4.98 -26.68 12.87
CA THR A 178 -3.88 -27.58 13.25
C THR A 178 -2.61 -26.78 13.57
N LEU A 179 -1.75 -27.32 14.45
CA LEU A 179 -0.50 -26.68 14.85
C LEU A 179 0.46 -26.43 13.66
N ILE A 180 0.37 -27.29 12.64
CA ILE A 180 1.10 -27.16 11.37
C ILE A 180 0.63 -25.94 10.56
N SER A 181 -0.67 -25.62 10.60
CA SER A 181 -1.25 -24.45 9.94
C SER A 181 -0.91 -23.14 10.67
N LEU A 182 -0.59 -23.20 11.96
CA LEU A 182 -0.22 -22.05 12.78
C LEU A 182 1.17 -21.51 12.42
N LEU A 183 2.12 -22.39 12.08
CA LEU A 183 3.49 -22.02 11.72
C LEU A 183 3.60 -21.01 10.55
N PRO A 184 2.98 -21.24 9.37
CA PRO A 184 3.03 -20.29 8.26
C PRO A 184 2.28 -18.99 8.58
N ILE A 185 1.23 -19.04 9.41
CA ILE A 185 0.51 -17.85 9.87
C ILE A 185 1.42 -17.00 10.78
N LEU A 186 2.11 -17.62 11.74
CA LEU A 186 3.05 -16.92 12.62
C LEU A 186 4.26 -16.37 11.85
N TYR A 187 4.79 -17.16 10.91
CA TYR A 187 5.89 -16.74 10.05
C TYR A 187 5.52 -15.50 9.20
N SER A 188 4.37 -15.52 8.53
CA SER A 188 3.89 -14.40 7.70
C SER A 188 3.46 -13.18 8.54
N SER A 189 2.84 -13.39 9.69
CA SER A 189 2.37 -12.29 10.56
C SER A 189 3.50 -11.61 11.33
N ILE A 190 4.50 -12.33 11.83
CA ILE A 190 5.55 -11.72 12.66
C ILE A 190 6.69 -11.19 11.79
N LEU A 191 7.34 -12.06 11.02
CA LEU A 191 8.57 -11.69 10.29
C LEU A 191 8.26 -10.79 9.10
N LEU A 192 7.31 -11.20 8.25
CA LEU A 192 7.05 -10.46 7.01
C LEU A 192 6.35 -9.13 7.30
N THR A 193 5.34 -9.12 8.18
CA THR A 193 4.56 -7.90 8.46
C THR A 193 5.39 -6.84 9.19
N ALA A 194 6.11 -7.22 10.26
CA ALA A 194 6.96 -6.28 10.99
C ALA A 194 8.06 -5.71 10.09
N PHE A 195 8.70 -6.55 9.27
CA PHE A 195 9.72 -6.12 8.33
C PHE A 195 9.16 -5.19 7.24
N CYS A 196 8.05 -5.57 6.59
CA CYS A 196 7.42 -4.78 5.54
C CYS A 196 6.97 -3.40 6.03
N TYR A 197 6.25 -3.34 7.16
CA TYR A 197 5.80 -2.06 7.70
C TYR A 197 6.96 -1.19 8.21
N SER A 198 8.01 -1.80 8.75
CA SER A 198 9.23 -1.07 9.12
C SER A 198 9.91 -0.48 7.88
N LEU A 199 10.11 -1.27 6.82
CA LEU A 199 10.71 -0.80 5.58
C LEU A 199 9.85 0.30 4.94
N LEU A 200 8.53 0.12 4.92
CA LEU A 200 7.58 1.10 4.39
C LEU A 200 7.66 2.42 5.17
N THR A 201 7.72 2.35 6.50
CA THR A 201 7.89 3.51 7.39
C THR A 201 9.22 4.21 7.16
N TRP A 202 10.31 3.45 7.03
CA TRP A 202 11.64 3.98 6.75
C TRP A 202 11.69 4.69 5.40
N CYS A 203 11.17 4.05 4.36
CA CYS A 203 11.04 4.64 3.03
C CYS A 203 10.10 5.86 3.05
N ASN A 204 9.04 5.88 3.85
CA ASN A 204 8.14 7.05 3.95
C ASN A 204 8.81 8.25 4.59
N ARG A 205 9.75 8.01 5.51
CA ARG A 205 10.58 9.06 6.09
C ARG A 205 11.65 9.55 5.12
N LYS A 206 12.35 8.64 4.44
CA LYS A 206 13.56 8.97 3.66
C LYS A 206 13.29 9.31 2.19
N SER A 207 12.30 8.66 1.57
CA SER A 207 12.01 8.75 0.15
C SER A 207 10.81 9.66 -0.14
N SER A 208 10.58 9.96 -1.43
CA SER A 208 9.35 10.62 -1.87
C SER A 208 8.14 9.67 -1.71
N PRO A 209 6.97 10.14 -1.21
CA PRO A 209 5.77 9.33 -1.17
C PRO A 209 5.30 8.85 -2.55
N VAL A 210 5.69 9.56 -3.62
CA VAL A 210 5.47 9.10 -5.00
C VAL A 210 6.27 7.83 -5.26
N LEU A 211 7.56 7.82 -4.90
CA LEU A 211 8.43 6.66 -5.07
C LEU A 211 7.90 5.44 -4.29
N LEU A 212 7.41 5.68 -3.08
CA LEU A 212 6.73 4.66 -2.29
C LEU A 212 5.50 4.08 -2.99
N GLY A 213 4.65 4.94 -3.54
CA GLY A 213 3.49 4.52 -4.31
C GLY A 213 3.88 3.63 -5.48
N THR A 214 4.87 4.05 -6.27
CA THR A 214 5.33 3.30 -7.45
C THR A 214 5.93 1.94 -7.11
N SER A 215 6.51 1.76 -5.92
CA SER A 215 7.00 0.46 -5.44
C SER A 215 5.91 -0.61 -5.35
N PHE A 216 4.63 -0.26 -5.14
CA PHE A 216 3.52 -1.22 -5.16
C PHE A 216 3.32 -1.85 -6.55
N SER A 217 3.67 -1.14 -7.63
CA SER A 217 3.62 -1.72 -8.98
C SER A 217 4.77 -2.71 -9.20
N VAL A 218 5.95 -2.48 -8.62
CA VAL A 218 7.08 -3.42 -8.66
C VAL A 218 6.76 -4.72 -7.92
N GLN A 219 5.99 -4.65 -6.83
CA GLN A 219 5.52 -5.84 -6.11
C GLN A 219 4.83 -6.86 -7.04
N VAL A 220 4.09 -6.39 -8.06
CA VAL A 220 3.43 -7.27 -9.03
C VAL A 220 4.44 -8.09 -9.84
N VAL A 221 5.54 -7.45 -10.28
CA VAL A 221 6.60 -8.10 -11.05
C VAL A 221 7.32 -9.14 -10.20
N ILE A 222 7.64 -8.81 -8.95
CA ILE A 222 8.29 -9.73 -8.01
C ILE A 222 7.38 -10.93 -7.75
N SER A 223 6.10 -10.71 -7.45
CA SER A 223 5.13 -11.78 -7.23
C SER A 223 5.00 -12.72 -8.42
N LEU A 224 4.92 -12.19 -9.65
CA LEU A 224 4.84 -12.99 -10.86
C LEU A 224 6.13 -13.78 -11.12
N THR A 225 7.29 -13.18 -10.85
CA THR A 225 8.60 -13.83 -11.00
C THR A 225 8.73 -15.00 -10.03
N LEU A 226 8.33 -14.81 -8.76
CA LEU A 226 8.32 -15.88 -7.76
C LEU A 226 7.35 -17.00 -8.16
N LEU A 227 6.17 -16.67 -8.68
CA LEU A 227 5.20 -17.65 -9.17
C LEU A 227 5.79 -18.50 -10.30
N ARG A 228 6.53 -17.88 -11.23
CA ARG A 228 7.24 -18.59 -12.31
C ARG A 228 8.32 -19.53 -11.76
N ILE A 229 9.10 -19.08 -10.78
CA ILE A 229 10.22 -19.86 -10.21
C ILE A 229 9.71 -21.08 -9.44
N PHE A 230 8.69 -20.90 -8.59
CA PHE A 230 8.24 -21.96 -7.68
C PHE A 230 7.18 -22.88 -8.28
N THR A 231 6.31 -22.37 -9.15
CA THR A 231 5.14 -23.11 -9.66
C THR A 231 5.28 -23.48 -11.15
N ASP A 232 6.38 -23.09 -11.79
CA ASP A 232 6.64 -23.28 -13.24
C ASP A 232 5.47 -22.86 -14.14
N GLU A 233 4.68 -21.86 -13.71
CA GLU A 233 3.57 -21.35 -14.51
C GLU A 233 4.09 -20.66 -15.79
N LYS A 234 3.48 -20.96 -16.94
CA LYS A 234 3.89 -20.37 -18.21
C LYS A 234 3.48 -18.90 -18.26
N MET A 235 4.45 -18.01 -18.44
CA MET A 235 4.21 -16.58 -18.62
C MET A 235 3.99 -16.26 -20.10
N HIS A 236 3.02 -15.39 -20.38
CA HIS A 236 2.81 -14.87 -21.73
C HIS A 236 3.92 -13.89 -22.13
N LEU A 237 4.30 -13.86 -23.40
CA LEU A 237 5.32 -12.94 -23.93
C LEU A 237 5.02 -11.46 -23.59
N SER A 238 3.74 -11.08 -23.65
CA SER A 238 3.27 -9.75 -23.28
C SER A 238 3.53 -9.40 -21.81
N GLN A 239 3.44 -10.36 -20.89
CA GLN A 239 3.74 -10.12 -19.47
C GLN A 239 5.22 -9.79 -19.25
N TYR A 240 6.14 -10.44 -19.99
CA TYR A 240 7.57 -10.09 -19.92
C TYR A 240 7.83 -8.65 -20.36
N PHE A 241 7.22 -8.22 -21.47
CA PHE A 241 7.35 -6.84 -21.94
C PHE A 241 6.80 -5.83 -20.91
N CYS A 242 5.66 -6.13 -20.31
CA CYS A 242 5.10 -5.31 -19.25
C CYS A 242 5.98 -5.30 -17.99
N CYS A 243 6.64 -6.41 -17.62
CA CYS A 243 7.57 -6.42 -16.49
C CYS A 243 8.72 -5.41 -16.70
N VAL A 244 9.29 -5.38 -17.91
CA VAL A 244 10.31 -4.38 -18.28
C VAL A 244 9.72 -2.97 -18.19
N GLY A 245 8.50 -2.77 -18.70
CA GLY A 245 7.79 -1.49 -18.60
C GLY A 245 7.59 -0.98 -17.17
N VAL A 246 7.23 -1.86 -16.22
CA VAL A 246 7.11 -1.51 -14.80
C VAL A 246 8.45 -1.04 -14.22
N VAL A 247 9.53 -1.77 -14.51
CA VAL A 247 10.88 -1.42 -14.03
C VAL A 247 11.34 -0.09 -14.61
N LEU A 248 11.13 0.14 -15.92
CA LEU A 248 11.45 1.41 -16.57
C LEU A 248 10.65 2.57 -15.98
N GLY A 249 9.34 2.38 -15.76
CA GLY A 249 8.49 3.38 -15.12
C GLY A 249 9.00 3.76 -13.72
N MET A 250 9.37 2.77 -12.92
CA MET A 250 9.97 2.99 -11.59
C MET A 250 11.32 3.73 -11.68
N LEU A 251 12.19 3.36 -12.63
CA LEU A 251 13.48 4.04 -12.84
C LEU A 251 13.30 5.52 -13.20
N ILE A 252 12.31 5.86 -14.03
CA ILE A 252 11.98 7.26 -14.36
C ILE A 252 11.62 8.02 -13.08
N VAL A 253 10.79 7.45 -12.20
CA VAL A 253 10.40 8.08 -10.91
C VAL A 253 11.62 8.25 -9.99
N VAL A 254 12.49 7.26 -9.91
CA VAL A 254 13.73 7.30 -9.11
C VAL A 254 14.68 8.40 -9.59
N LEU A 255 14.84 8.55 -10.90
CA LEU A 255 15.77 9.51 -11.49
C LEU A 255 15.21 10.93 -11.53
N ALA A 256 13.90 11.11 -11.32
CA ALA A 256 13.23 12.41 -11.38
C ALA A 256 13.93 13.54 -10.59
N PRO A 257 14.40 13.32 -9.34
CA PRO A 257 15.10 14.35 -8.58
C PRO A 257 16.51 14.69 -9.11
N SER A 258 17.19 13.73 -9.74
CA SER A 258 18.57 13.92 -10.24
C SER A 258 18.61 14.89 -11.42
N PHE A 259 17.68 14.74 -12.36
CA PHE A 259 17.58 15.66 -13.51
C PHE A 259 17.16 17.07 -13.11
N GLN A 260 16.34 17.22 -12.07
CA GLN A 260 15.97 18.55 -11.56
C GLN A 260 17.21 19.30 -11.05
N LYS A 261 18.13 18.62 -10.34
CA LYS A 261 19.37 19.20 -9.84
C LYS A 261 20.30 19.66 -10.98
N THR A 262 20.36 18.90 -12.07
CA THR A 262 21.17 19.25 -13.25
C THR A 262 20.65 20.49 -13.97
N GLN A 263 19.34 20.73 -13.98
CA GLN A 263 18.80 21.97 -14.56
C GLN A 263 19.08 23.20 -13.70
N THR A 264 18.97 23.08 -12.37
CA THR A 264 19.27 24.19 -11.46
C THR A 264 20.76 24.57 -11.38
N THR A 265 21.67 23.72 -11.87
CA THR A 265 23.12 24.00 -11.93
C THR A 265 23.57 24.57 -13.28
N LYS A 266 22.70 24.57 -14.29
CA LYS A 266 22.97 25.12 -15.63
C LYS A 266 22.44 26.54 -15.83
N ILE A 267 21.80 27.11 -14.81
CA ILE A 267 21.27 28.48 -14.74
C ILE A 267 22.13 29.24 -13.74
#